data_AF-A0AAE0WEL5-F1
#
_entry.id   AF-A0AAE0WEL5-F1
#
_cell.length_a   1.000
_cell.length_b   1.000
_cell.length_c   1.000
_cell.angle_alpha   90.00
_cell.angle_beta   90.00
_cell.angle_gamma   90.00
#
_symmetry.space_group_name_H-M   'P 1'
#
loop_
_entity.id
_entity.type
_entity.pdbx_description
1 polymer ?
#
loop_
_entity_poly.entity_id
_entity_poly.type
_entity_poly.pdbx_seq_one_letter_code
_entity_poly.pdbx_strand_id
1 'polypeptide(L)'
;MTRVRQRTHADIGPCYNLNGGCEQICLSTGKSNICECVFGFKLAPNGKSCVSNPVKDNFMLIGDKTHNDIYQISLIDETIQGINAKGLDSMAALIYSPVHDLVIWSTFESQISFVHLNGTGQQILGEYHAIISDINIEESLPCHAKETIQ
;
A
#
# COMPACT_ATOMS: atom_id res chain seq x y z
N MET A 1 33.47 4.26 -40.57
CA MET A 1 33.45 4.16 -39.09
C MET A 1 32.32 5.04 -38.57
N THR A 2 31.17 4.47 -38.23
CA THR A 2 30.05 5.24 -37.68
C THR A 2 30.31 5.46 -36.20
N ARG A 3 30.50 6.72 -35.79
CA ARG A 3 30.71 7.10 -34.38
C ARG A 3 29.42 6.81 -33.62
N VAL A 4 29.40 5.77 -32.78
CA VAL A 4 28.32 5.57 -31.80
C VAL A 4 28.39 6.73 -30.82
N ARG A 5 27.39 7.61 -30.80
CA ARG A 5 27.27 8.61 -29.74
C ARG A 5 27.00 7.87 -28.44
N GLN A 6 27.91 7.94 -27.49
CA GLN A 6 27.64 7.54 -26.11
C GLN A 6 26.50 8.43 -25.60
N ARG A 7 25.39 7.81 -25.20
CA ARG A 7 24.27 8.54 -24.58
C ARG A 7 24.78 9.15 -23.29
N THR A 8 24.68 10.47 -23.17
CA THR A 8 24.98 11.17 -21.91
C THR A 8 23.79 11.03 -20.95
N HIS A 9 23.95 11.32 -19.66
CA HIS A 9 22.80 11.31 -18.72
C HIS A 9 21.63 12.19 -19.19
N ALA A 10 21.89 13.22 -20.00
CA ALA A 10 20.88 14.07 -20.61
C ALA A 10 20.09 13.39 -21.75
N ASP A 11 20.59 12.29 -22.33
CA ASP A 11 19.92 11.50 -23.39
C ASP A 11 18.97 10.43 -22.84
N ILE A 12 19.02 10.12 -21.54
CA ILE A 12 18.20 9.06 -20.92
C ILE A 12 16.84 9.59 -20.45
N GLY A 13 16.70 10.92 -20.37
CA GLY A 13 15.44 11.59 -20.04
C GLY A 13 15.27 11.91 -18.55
N PRO A 14 14.33 12.80 -18.21
CA PRO A 14 14.19 13.37 -16.87
C PRO A 14 13.73 12.39 -15.79
N CYS A 15 13.10 11.27 -16.15
CA CYS A 15 12.69 10.24 -15.18
C CYS A 15 13.85 9.35 -14.70
N TYR A 16 14.99 9.35 -15.40
CA TYR A 16 16.07 8.42 -15.10
C TYR A 16 16.66 8.61 -13.70
N ASN A 17 16.85 9.87 -13.29
CA ASN A 17 17.38 10.18 -11.97
C ASN A 17 16.23 10.35 -10.98
N LEU A 18 16.25 9.56 -9.90
CA LEU A 18 15.29 9.66 -8.79
C LEU A 18 13.82 9.67 -9.24
N ASN A 19 13.49 8.90 -10.29
CA ASN A 19 12.14 8.86 -10.87
C ASN A 19 11.59 10.24 -11.27
N GLY A 20 12.44 11.18 -11.66
CA GLY A 20 12.03 12.58 -11.95
C GLY A 20 11.46 13.31 -10.73
N GLY A 21 11.67 12.78 -9.53
CA GLY A 21 11.06 13.24 -8.28
C GLY A 21 9.61 12.82 -8.08
N CYS A 22 9.08 11.90 -8.90
CA CYS A 22 7.73 11.37 -8.75
C CYS A 22 7.68 10.28 -7.69
N GLU A 23 6.64 10.26 -6.87
CA GLU A 23 6.45 9.23 -5.85
C GLU A 23 6.15 7.86 -6.45
N GLN A 24 5.32 7.80 -7.50
CA GLN A 24 4.89 6.56 -8.13
C GLN A 24 5.32 6.49 -9.60
N ILE A 25 4.57 7.10 -10.52
CA ILE A 25 4.82 6.96 -11.96
C ILE A 25 5.47 8.24 -12.49
N CYS A 26 6.52 8.09 -13.30
CA CYS A 26 7.16 9.19 -14.04
C CYS A 26 7.06 8.98 -15.55
N LEU A 27 6.47 9.94 -16.25
CA LEU A 27 6.33 9.95 -17.70
C LEU A 27 7.27 11.01 -18.30
N SER A 28 8.23 10.59 -19.11
CA SER A 28 9.15 11.51 -19.81
C SER A 28 8.45 12.16 -21.01
N THR A 29 8.47 13.49 -21.06
CA THR A 29 7.90 14.33 -22.12
C THR A 29 9.01 15.18 -22.76
N GLY A 30 9.86 14.52 -23.57
CA GLY A 30 11.02 15.17 -24.18
C GLY A 30 12.06 15.57 -23.12
N LYS A 31 12.16 16.86 -22.82
CA LYS A 31 13.09 17.41 -21.80
C LYS A 31 12.44 17.58 -20.41
N SER A 32 11.13 17.39 -20.28
CA SER A 32 10.39 17.49 -19.01
C SER A 32 9.83 16.13 -18.60
N ASN A 33 9.32 16.02 -17.37
CA ASN A 33 8.55 14.88 -16.90
C ASN A 33 7.21 15.32 -16.31
N ILE A 34 6.26 14.39 -16.30
CA ILE A 34 4.98 14.51 -15.61
C ILE A 34 4.89 13.33 -14.63
N CYS A 35 4.44 13.59 -13.41
CA CYS A 35 4.17 12.56 -12.43
C CYS A 35 2.71 12.14 -12.51
N GLU A 36 2.48 10.83 -12.40
CA GLU A 36 1.16 10.23 -12.32
C GLU A 36 1.11 9.28 -11.12
N CYS A 37 -0.10 8.97 -10.67
CA CYS A 37 -0.33 8.03 -9.58
C CYS A 37 -0.93 6.73 -10.10
N VAL A 38 -0.66 5.64 -9.39
CA VAL A 38 -1.33 4.36 -9.64
C VAL A 38 -2.81 4.48 -9.30
N PHE A 39 -3.58 3.50 -9.75
CA PHE A 39 -5.02 3.46 -9.54
C PHE A 39 -5.37 3.60 -8.04
N GLY A 40 -6.45 4.31 -7.72
CA GLY A 40 -6.87 4.56 -6.34
C GLY A 40 -6.10 5.68 -5.61
N PHE A 41 -5.08 6.29 -6.24
CA PHE A 41 -4.38 7.46 -5.68
C PHE A 41 -4.59 8.69 -6.56
N LYS A 42 -4.42 9.88 -5.97
CA LYS A 42 -4.50 11.17 -6.65
C LYS A 42 -3.20 11.93 -6.50
N LEU A 43 -2.80 12.61 -7.56
CA LEU A 43 -1.63 13.48 -7.53
C LEU A 43 -1.90 14.68 -6.61
N ALA A 44 -1.01 14.89 -5.66
CA ALA A 44 -1.06 16.02 -4.75
C ALA A 44 -0.77 17.34 -5.49
N PRO A 45 -1.15 18.50 -4.93
CA PRO A 45 -0.91 19.80 -5.56
C PRO A 45 0.57 20.14 -5.82
N ASN A 46 1.51 19.44 -5.15
CA ASN A 46 2.94 19.57 -5.41
C ASN A 46 3.38 18.94 -6.75
N GLY A 47 2.47 18.25 -7.44
CA GLY A 47 2.71 17.63 -8.75
C GLY A 47 3.65 16.43 -8.71
N LYS A 48 3.89 15.84 -7.52
CA LYS A 48 4.90 14.79 -7.32
C LYS A 48 4.46 13.66 -6.40
N SER A 49 3.76 14.00 -5.32
CA SER A 49 3.30 13.03 -4.32
C SER A 49 1.94 12.45 -4.68
N CYS A 50 1.67 11.24 -4.23
CA CYS A 50 0.43 10.52 -4.45
C CYS A 50 -0.29 10.33 -3.11
N VAL A 51 -1.53 10.80 -3.03
CA VAL A 51 -2.34 10.76 -1.82
C VAL A 51 -3.61 9.96 -2.05
N SER A 52 -4.07 9.27 -1.00
CA SER A 52 -5.39 8.66 -0.94
C SER A 52 -6.12 9.20 0.28
N ASN A 53 -7.44 9.33 0.16
CA ASN A 53 -8.30 9.78 1.25
C ASN A 53 -9.15 8.61 1.70
N PRO A 54 -8.89 8.04 2.90
CA PRO A 54 -9.57 6.84 3.32
C PRO A 54 -11.08 7.00 3.40
N VAL A 55 -11.80 6.02 2.87
CA VAL A 55 -13.25 5.92 3.05
C VAL A 55 -13.49 5.35 4.44
N LYS A 56 -14.27 6.05 5.27
CA LYS A 56 -14.51 5.66 6.68
C LYS A 56 -15.82 4.92 6.91
N ASP A 57 -16.78 5.06 6.00
CA ASP A 57 -18.12 4.50 6.13
C ASP A 57 -18.49 3.69 4.89
N ASN A 58 -19.17 2.56 5.09
CA ASN A 58 -19.72 1.70 4.03
C ASN A 58 -18.74 1.44 2.87
N PHE A 59 -17.63 0.77 3.15
CA PHE A 59 -16.66 0.39 2.13
C PHE A 59 -16.37 -1.11 2.14
N MET A 60 -15.94 -1.62 1.00
CA MET A 60 -15.32 -2.94 0.88
C MET A 60 -13.80 -2.78 0.81
N LEU A 61 -13.08 -3.68 1.47
CA LEU A 61 -11.63 -3.85 1.30
C LEU A 61 -11.35 -5.00 0.36
N ILE A 62 -10.51 -4.74 -0.64
CA ILE A 62 -10.14 -5.71 -1.66
C ILE A 62 -8.63 -5.76 -1.76
N GLY A 63 -8.08 -6.96 -1.61
CA GLY A 63 -6.71 -7.25 -1.96
C GLY A 63 -6.62 -7.60 -3.45
N ASP A 64 -5.88 -6.83 -4.23
CA ASP A 64 -5.63 -7.09 -5.65
C ASP A 64 -4.27 -7.76 -5.82
N LYS A 65 -4.30 -9.07 -6.03
CA LYS A 65 -3.11 -9.88 -6.27
C LYS A 65 -2.44 -9.60 -7.63
N THR A 66 -3.16 -9.06 -8.61
CA THR A 66 -2.60 -8.78 -9.92
C THR A 66 -1.70 -7.55 -9.89
N HIS A 67 -2.05 -6.55 -9.08
CA HIS A 67 -1.28 -5.33 -8.92
C HIS A 67 -0.46 -5.27 -7.63
N ASN A 68 -0.62 -6.24 -6.72
CA ASN A 68 -0.03 -6.26 -5.37
C ASN A 68 -0.42 -5.01 -4.56
N ASP A 69 -1.70 -4.66 -4.58
CA ASP A 69 -2.25 -3.48 -3.90
C ASP A 69 -3.47 -3.84 -3.06
N ILE A 70 -3.83 -2.95 -2.13
CA ILE A 70 -5.08 -3.02 -1.36
C ILE A 70 -5.92 -1.78 -1.68
N TYR A 71 -7.20 -2.00 -1.97
CA TYR A 71 -8.15 -0.96 -2.31
C TYR A 71 -9.33 -0.92 -1.34
N GLN A 72 -9.81 0.28 -1.06
CA GLN A 72 -11.14 0.54 -0.54
C GLN A 72 -12.06 0.87 -1.70
N ILE A 73 -13.25 0.28 -1.72
CA ILE A 73 -14.33 0.65 -2.65
C ILE A 73 -15.50 1.16 -1.81
N SER A 74 -15.85 2.43 -1.99
CA SER A 74 -17.04 3.02 -1.39
C SER A 74 -18.30 2.35 -1.94
N LEU A 75 -19.19 1.94 -1.05
CA LEU A 75 -20.50 1.39 -1.41
C LEU A 75 -21.56 2.49 -1.65
N ILE A 76 -21.19 3.75 -1.46
CA ILE A 76 -22.11 4.89 -1.58
C ILE A 76 -21.95 5.56 -2.94
N ASP A 77 -20.71 5.86 -3.34
CA ASP A 77 -20.37 6.63 -4.52
C ASP A 77 -19.37 5.93 -5.44
N GLU A 78 -19.09 4.65 -5.19
CA GLU A 78 -18.22 3.79 -5.99
C GLU A 78 -16.77 4.30 -6.10
N THR A 79 -16.39 5.28 -5.27
CA THR A 79 -15.03 5.79 -5.25
C THR A 79 -14.05 4.72 -4.79
N ILE A 80 -12.92 4.63 -5.49
CA ILE A 80 -11.86 3.66 -5.20
C ILE A 80 -10.65 4.41 -4.65
N GLN A 81 -10.15 3.95 -3.50
CA GLN A 81 -8.99 4.52 -2.82
C GLN A 81 -7.96 3.43 -2.57
N GLY A 82 -6.70 3.69 -2.92
CA GLY A 82 -5.59 2.79 -2.63
C GLY A 82 -5.07 2.99 -1.22
N ILE A 83 -4.61 1.91 -0.59
CA ILE A 83 -3.90 1.96 0.69
C ILE A 83 -2.42 1.79 0.39
N ASN A 84 -1.59 2.73 0.88
CA ASN A 84 -0.14 2.67 0.69
C ASN A 84 0.46 1.58 1.59
N ALA A 85 0.37 0.33 1.14
CA ALA A 85 0.93 -0.84 1.80
C ALA A 85 2.04 -1.45 0.94
N LYS A 86 3.02 -2.08 1.59
CA LYS A 86 4.18 -2.72 0.97
C LYS A 86 4.27 -4.19 1.39
N GLY A 87 4.98 -5.02 0.62
CA GLY A 87 5.11 -6.45 0.95
C GLY A 87 3.78 -7.19 0.79
N LEU A 88 3.07 -6.89 -0.30
CA LEU A 88 1.83 -7.53 -0.69
C LEU A 88 2.05 -8.66 -1.70
N ASP A 89 3.31 -8.95 -2.01
CA ASP A 89 3.69 -10.10 -2.82
C ASP A 89 3.10 -11.36 -2.18
N SER A 90 2.44 -12.18 -3.00
CA SER A 90 1.82 -13.43 -2.55
C SER A 90 0.84 -13.26 -1.37
N MET A 91 0.10 -12.15 -1.31
CA MET A 91 -0.95 -11.96 -0.31
C MET A 91 -1.94 -13.15 -0.30
N ALA A 92 -2.22 -13.67 0.89
CA ALA A 92 -3.07 -14.84 1.12
C ALA A 92 -4.42 -14.46 1.73
N ALA A 93 -4.42 -13.57 2.73
CA ALA A 93 -5.63 -13.10 3.39
C ALA A 93 -5.49 -11.64 3.84
N LEU A 94 -6.63 -10.98 4.00
CA LEU A 94 -6.76 -9.58 4.40
C LEU A 94 -7.93 -9.44 5.39
N ILE A 95 -7.73 -8.70 6.48
CA ILE A 95 -8.79 -8.36 7.44
C ILE A 95 -8.68 -6.89 7.86
N TYR A 96 -9.76 -6.37 8.44
CA TYR A 96 -9.82 -5.00 8.97
C TYR A 96 -10.30 -4.99 10.42
N SER A 97 -9.62 -4.22 11.26
CA SER A 97 -10.02 -3.94 12.63
C SER A 97 -10.60 -2.52 12.71
N PRO A 98 -11.93 -2.34 12.77
CA PRO A 98 -12.55 -1.01 12.82
C PRO A 98 -12.24 -0.24 14.12
N VAL A 99 -11.99 -0.95 15.21
CA VAL A 99 -11.68 -0.34 16.52
C VAL A 99 -10.28 0.30 16.52
N HIS A 100 -9.33 -0.32 15.82
CA HIS A 100 -7.93 0.14 15.78
C HIS A 100 -7.57 0.89 14.49
N ASP A 101 -8.51 0.95 13.53
CA ASP A 101 -8.30 1.46 12.18
C ASP A 101 -7.12 0.80 11.46
N LEU A 102 -7.00 -0.52 11.59
CA LEU A 102 -5.89 -1.32 11.05
C LEU A 102 -6.35 -2.26 9.94
N VAL A 103 -5.61 -2.24 8.84
CA VAL A 103 -5.65 -3.25 7.81
C VAL A 103 -4.51 -4.23 8.06
N ILE A 104 -4.82 -5.51 8.14
CA ILE A 104 -3.87 -6.58 8.46
C ILE A 104 -3.91 -7.61 7.34
N TRP A 105 -2.75 -8.03 6.86
CA TRP A 105 -2.66 -9.06 5.82
C TRP A 105 -1.61 -10.10 6.17
N SER A 106 -1.79 -11.28 5.59
CA SER A 106 -0.79 -12.34 5.59
C SER A 106 -0.34 -12.65 4.17
N THR A 107 0.90 -13.11 4.02
CA THR A 107 1.46 -13.59 2.75
C THR A 107 1.77 -15.09 2.80
N PHE A 108 1.90 -15.73 1.63
CA PHE A 108 2.30 -17.15 1.56
C PHE A 108 3.73 -17.41 2.04
N GLU A 109 4.56 -16.37 2.11
CA GLU A 109 5.89 -16.38 2.73
C GLU A 109 5.83 -16.27 4.26
N SER A 110 4.65 -16.53 4.85
CA SER A 110 4.41 -16.55 6.29
C SER A 110 4.52 -15.20 6.99
N GLN A 111 4.62 -14.07 6.28
CA GLN A 111 4.65 -12.76 6.94
C GLN A 111 3.23 -12.30 7.30
N ILE A 112 3.05 -11.74 8.50
CA ILE A 112 1.86 -10.99 8.88
C ILE A 112 2.26 -9.55 9.10
N SER A 113 1.54 -8.63 8.45
CA SER A 113 1.82 -7.20 8.49
C SER A 113 0.54 -6.41 8.73
N PHE A 114 0.69 -5.21 9.27
CA PHE A 114 -0.41 -4.27 9.43
C PHE A 114 -0.03 -2.88 8.94
N VAL A 115 -1.05 -2.09 8.64
CA VAL A 115 -0.96 -0.65 8.38
C VAL A 115 -2.24 0.01 8.87
N HIS A 116 -2.20 1.29 9.23
CA HIS A 116 -3.43 2.04 9.44
C HIS A 116 -4.20 2.17 8.13
N LEU A 117 -5.53 2.30 8.19
CA LEU A 117 -6.39 2.45 7.00
C LEU A 117 -5.97 3.63 6.11
N ASN A 118 -5.35 4.66 6.70
CA ASN A 118 -4.75 5.79 6.00
C ASN A 118 -3.40 5.52 5.32
N GLY A 119 -2.92 4.28 5.33
CA GLY A 119 -1.64 3.88 4.74
C GLY A 119 -0.41 4.27 5.57
N THR A 120 -0.56 4.69 6.83
CA THR A 120 0.56 5.09 7.69
C THR A 120 0.91 4.02 8.72
N GLY A 121 2.14 4.08 9.26
CA GLY A 121 2.55 3.26 10.40
C GLY A 121 2.65 1.77 10.10
N GLN A 122 2.96 1.38 8.85
CA GLN A 122 3.11 -0.01 8.48
C GLN A 122 4.19 -0.71 9.32
N GLN A 123 3.89 -1.91 9.83
CA GLN A 123 4.86 -2.78 10.51
C GLN A 123 4.57 -4.26 10.23
N ILE A 124 5.60 -5.08 10.38
CA ILE A 124 5.49 -6.55 10.34
C ILE A 124 5.19 -7.02 11.77
N LEU A 125 4.08 -7.72 11.95
CA LEU A 125 3.69 -8.33 13.24
C LEU A 125 4.53 -9.57 13.56
N GLY A 126 4.94 -10.32 12.53
CA GLY A 126 5.79 -11.50 12.70
C GLY A 126 5.73 -12.43 11.50
N GLU A 127 6.42 -13.56 11.62
CA GLU A 127 6.36 -14.67 10.67
C GLU A 127 5.61 -15.85 11.29
N TYR A 128 4.81 -16.58 10.51
CA TYR A 128 4.05 -17.75 10.96
C TYR A 128 4.94 -18.82 11.64
N HIS A 129 6.21 -18.93 11.23
CA HIS A 129 7.20 -19.79 11.91
C HIS A 129 7.66 -19.28 13.29
N ALA A 130 7.56 -17.99 13.57
CA ALA A 130 7.85 -17.38 14.88
C ALA A 130 6.59 -17.30 15.77
N ILE A 131 5.41 -17.23 15.17
CA ILE A 131 4.14 -17.08 15.86
C ILE A 131 3.74 -18.38 16.60
N ILE A 132 4.17 -19.56 16.14
CA ILE A 132 3.93 -20.83 16.87
C ILE A 132 4.80 -20.95 18.14
N SER A 133 5.95 -20.25 18.23
CA SER A 133 6.77 -20.25 19.45
C SER A 133 6.36 -19.19 20.49
N ASP A 134 5.63 -18.15 20.08
CA ASP A 134 5.33 -16.99 20.95
C ASP A 134 3.82 -16.68 21.13
N ILE A 135 2.90 -17.46 20.55
CA ILE A 135 1.48 -17.33 20.89
C ILE A 135 1.22 -17.97 22.27
N ASN A 136 1.31 -17.17 23.33
CA ASN A 136 0.38 -17.26 24.45
C ASN A 136 -0.87 -16.44 24.09
N ILE A 137 -1.98 -17.13 23.80
CA ILE A 137 -3.26 -16.53 23.36
C ILE A 137 -3.87 -15.57 24.42
N GLU A 138 -3.33 -15.54 25.65
CA GLU A 138 -3.86 -14.72 26.73
C GLU A 138 -3.38 -13.25 26.75
N GLU A 139 -2.30 -12.87 26.07
CA GLU A 139 -1.71 -11.52 26.24
C GLU A 139 -1.71 -10.59 25.00
N SER A 140 -2.09 -11.06 23.81
CA SER A 140 -1.86 -10.30 22.56
C SER A 140 -3.10 -9.72 21.86
N LEU A 141 -4.29 -9.80 22.45
CA LEU A 141 -5.52 -9.20 21.91
C LEU A 141 -6.23 -8.32 22.96
N PRO A 142 -6.49 -7.02 22.70
CA PRO A 142 -7.36 -6.21 23.54
C PRO A 142 -8.83 -6.53 23.21
N CYS A 143 -9.25 -7.76 23.51
CA CYS A 143 -10.65 -8.18 23.42
C CYS A 143 -11.15 -8.65 24.78
N HIS A 144 -11.16 -7.76 25.77
CA HIS A 144 -12.00 -7.94 26.95
C HIS A 144 -13.44 -7.50 26.62
N ALA A 145 -14.14 -8.34 25.85
CA ALA A 145 -15.60 -8.36 25.88
C ALA A 145 -16.01 -9.37 26.96
N LYS A 146 -16.28 -8.90 28.18
CA LYS A 146 -17.00 -9.69 29.18
C LYS A 146 -18.48 -9.72 28.80
N GLU A 147 -18.91 -10.74 28.09
CA GLU A 147 -20.31 -11.14 28.10
C GLU A 147 -20.59 -11.86 29.43
N THR A 148 -21.32 -11.20 30.34
CA THR A 148 -21.90 -11.86 31.50
C THR A 148 -23.32 -12.24 31.13
N ILE A 149 -23.53 -13.54 30.90
CA ILE A 149 -24.87 -14.12 30.82
C ILE A 149 -25.41 -14.17 32.26
N GLN A 150 -26.55 -13.52 32.49
CA GLN A 150 -27.43 -13.76 33.62
C GLN A 150 -28.71 -14.41 33.11
#